data_AF-A0A9X8VCW0-F1
#
_entry.id   AF-A0A9X8VCW0-F1
#
_cell.length_a   1.000
_cell.length_b   1.000
_cell.length_c   1.000
_cell.angle_alpha   90.00
_cell.angle_beta   90.00
_cell.angle_gamma   90.00
#
_symmetry.space_group_name_H-M   'P 1'
#
loop_
_entity.id
_entity.type
_entity.pdbx_description
1 polymer ?
#
loop_
_entity_poly.entity_id
_entity_poly.type
_entity_poly.pdbx_seq_one_letter_code
_entity_poly.pdbx_strand_id
1 'polypeptide(L)'
;DLLEQHADAVCQLITAEHGKVLSDALGELQRGIENIEYAGYVPELLKGEHSKEAGPGIDSWSEFQPLGVVAGITPFNFPAMVPLWMWP
;
A
#
# COMPACT_ATOMS: atom_id res chain seq x y z
N ASP A 1 4.52 -6.29 -11.02
CA ASP A 1 5.59 -6.07 -12.03
C ASP A 1 7.00 -5.97 -11.45
N LEU A 2 7.52 -4.79 -11.05
CA LEU A 2 8.93 -4.66 -10.67
C LEU A 2 9.33 -5.49 -9.44
N LEU A 3 8.49 -5.52 -8.40
CA LEU A 3 8.77 -6.33 -7.20
C LEU A 3 8.81 -7.82 -7.50
N GLU A 4 7.97 -8.30 -8.43
CA GLU A 4 7.96 -9.70 -8.84
C GLU A 4 9.19 -10.02 -9.70
N GLN A 5 9.55 -9.14 -10.64
CA GLN A 5 10.74 -9.29 -11.48
C GLN A 5 12.04 -9.33 -10.67
N HIS A 6 12.07 -8.63 -9.54
CA HIS A 6 13.22 -8.55 -8.64
C HIS A 6 13.04 -9.34 -7.34
N ALA A 7 12.06 -10.24 -7.27
CA ALA A 7 11.71 -10.94 -6.04
C ALA A 7 12.90 -11.68 -5.42
N ASP A 8 13.68 -12.39 -6.23
CA ASP A 8 14.86 -13.12 -5.76
C ASP A 8 15.89 -12.19 -5.12
N ALA A 9 16.18 -11.04 -5.76
CA ALA A 9 17.15 -10.08 -5.25
C ALA A 9 16.68 -9.44 -3.93
N VAL A 10 15.40 -9.06 -3.86
CA VAL A 10 14.80 -8.48 -2.64
C VAL A 10 14.81 -9.50 -1.50
N CYS A 11 14.38 -10.73 -1.75
CA CYS A 11 14.35 -11.78 -0.73
C CYS A 11 15.77 -12.12 -0.24
N GLN A 12 16.77 -12.13 -1.14
CA GLN A 12 18.18 -12.30 -0.74
C GLN A 12 18.67 -11.19 0.19
N LEU A 13 18.32 -9.93 -0.09
CA LEU A 13 18.68 -8.81 0.78
C LEU A 13 18.02 -8.92 2.15
N ILE A 14 16.72 -9.24 2.20
CA ILE A 14 16.00 -9.46 3.46
C ILE A 14 16.67 -10.59 4.26
N THR A 15 16.98 -11.73 3.62
CA THR A 15 17.68 -12.83 4.28
C THR A 15 19.08 -12.42 4.75
N ALA A 16 19.82 -11.64 3.97
CA ALA A 16 21.19 -11.23 4.30
C ALA A 16 21.25 -10.30 5.52
N GLU A 17 20.30 -9.36 5.66
CA GLU A 17 20.35 -8.35 6.72
C GLU A 17 19.46 -8.70 7.92
N HIS A 18 18.25 -9.21 7.70
CA HIS A 18 17.34 -9.61 8.77
C HIS A 18 17.66 -11.03 9.29
N GLY A 19 18.15 -11.92 8.44
CA GLY A 19 18.46 -13.30 8.80
C GLY A 19 17.29 -14.28 8.74
N LYS A 20 16.13 -13.90 8.19
CA LYS A 20 15.02 -14.84 7.98
C LYS A 20 15.29 -15.77 6.80
N VAL A 21 14.75 -16.99 6.85
CA VAL A 21 14.88 -17.96 5.76
C VAL A 21 14.21 -17.45 4.49
N LEU A 22 14.69 -17.88 3.32
CA LEU A 22 14.21 -17.38 2.03
C LEU A 22 12.70 -17.57 1.83
N SER A 23 12.13 -18.66 2.35
CA SER A 23 10.68 -18.91 2.29
C SER A 23 9.87 -17.86 3.05
N ASP A 24 10.37 -17.40 4.20
CA ASP A 24 9.71 -16.37 4.99
C ASP A 24 9.86 -14.99 4.33
N ALA A 25 11.03 -14.71 3.74
CA ALA A 25 11.25 -13.49 2.95
C ALA A 25 10.33 -13.42 1.73
N LEU A 26 10.13 -14.55 1.03
CA LEU A 26 9.21 -14.64 -0.08
C LEU A 26 7.75 -14.44 0.35
N GLY A 27 7.33 -15.08 1.45
CA GLY A 27 6.00 -14.89 2.00
C GLY A 27 5.75 -13.44 2.45
N GLU A 28 6.76 -12.79 3.02
CA GLU A 28 6.71 -11.37 3.34
C GLU A 28 6.54 -10.49 2.08
N LEU A 29 7.38 -10.70 1.07
CA LEU A 29 7.32 -9.92 -0.16
C LEU A 29 5.98 -10.08 -0.88
N GLN A 30 5.46 -11.31 -0.96
CA GLN A 30 4.18 -11.60 -1.59
C GLN A 30 3.03 -10.84 -0.93
N ARG A 31 2.97 -10.83 0.40
CA ARG A 31 1.96 -10.06 1.16
C ARG A 31 2.13 -8.55 0.97
N GLY A 32 3.36 -8.08 0.77
CA GLY A 32 3.61 -6.71 0.38
C GLY A 32 3.07 -6.37 -1.02
N ILE A 33 3.24 -7.26 -1.99
CA ILE A 33 2.73 -7.11 -3.36
C ILE A 33 1.20 -7.04 -3.36
N GLU A 34 0.51 -7.85 -2.55
CA GLU A 34 -0.95 -7.79 -2.39
C GLU A 34 -1.44 -6.39 -1.95
N ASN A 35 -0.68 -5.66 -1.13
CA ASN A 35 -1.02 -4.28 -0.76
C ASN A 35 -0.92 -3.32 -1.95
N ILE A 36 0.07 -3.51 -2.83
CA ILE A 36 0.20 -2.72 -4.06
C ILE A 36 -0.94 -3.01 -5.04
N GLU A 37 -1.32 -4.28 -5.18
CA GLU A 37 -2.46 -4.68 -6.01
C GLU A 37 -3.74 -3.99 -5.51
N TYR A 38 -3.97 -3.97 -4.19
CA TYR A 38 -5.11 -3.27 -3.60
C TYR A 38 -5.03 -1.75 -3.81
N ALA A 39 -3.85 -1.15 -3.64
CA ALA A 39 -3.63 0.27 -3.92
C ALA A 39 -3.87 0.62 -5.41
N GLY A 40 -3.64 -0.31 -6.33
CA GLY A 40 -3.98 -0.15 -7.75
C GLY A 40 -5.48 0.08 -8.00
N TYR A 41 -6.34 -0.24 -7.04
CA TYR A 41 -7.78 -0.01 -7.09
C TYR A 41 -8.22 1.38 -6.55
N VAL A 42 -7.28 2.30 -6.36
CA VAL A 42 -7.52 3.63 -5.75
C VAL A 42 -8.71 4.44 -6.31
N PRO A 43 -9.06 4.42 -7.62
CA PRO A 43 -10.20 5.20 -8.11
C PRO A 43 -11.54 4.74 -7.52
N GLU A 44 -11.68 3.45 -7.24
CA GLU A 44 -12.86 2.94 -6.52
C GLU A 44 -12.82 3.36 -5.06
N LEU A 45 -11.64 3.20 -4.42
CA LEU A 45 -11.46 3.45 -3.00
C LEU A 45 -11.67 4.92 -2.60
N LEU A 46 -11.42 5.86 -3.52
CA LEU A 46 -11.54 7.30 -3.28
C LEU A 46 -12.88 7.91 -3.75
N LYS A 47 -13.87 7.09 -4.13
CA LYS A 47 -15.19 7.61 -4.46
C LYS A 47 -15.79 8.34 -3.26
N GLY A 48 -16.08 9.63 -3.48
CA GLY A 48 -16.94 10.39 -2.58
C GLY A 48 -18.40 10.00 -2.73
N GLU A 49 -19.24 10.64 -1.93
CA GLU A 49 -20.68 10.43 -1.92
C GLU A 49 -21.38 11.68 -2.44
N HIS A 50 -22.44 11.50 -3.24
CA HIS A 50 -23.24 12.61 -3.77
C HIS A 50 -24.65 12.57 -3.17
N SER A 51 -25.06 13.68 -2.56
CA SER A 51 -26.40 13.92 -2.03
C SER A 51 -27.13 14.93 -2.91
N LYS A 52 -28.12 14.44 -3.66
CA LYS A 52 -29.00 15.29 -4.46
C LYS A 52 -30.03 15.98 -3.56
N GLU A 53 -30.29 17.27 -3.80
CA GLU A 53 -31.30 18.05 -3.07
C GLU A 53 -31.12 18.01 -1.54
N ALA A 54 -29.87 18.16 -1.06
CA ALA A 54 -29.58 18.38 0.36
C ALA A 54 -30.30 19.62 0.92
N GLY A 55 -30.68 20.56 0.04
CA GLY A 55 -31.69 21.59 0.24
C GLY A 55 -32.41 21.91 -1.07
N PRO A 56 -33.41 22.83 -1.09
CA PRO A 56 -34.14 23.18 -2.30
C PRO A 56 -33.21 23.71 -3.40
N GLY A 57 -33.01 22.90 -4.45
CA GLY A 57 -32.10 23.23 -5.57
C GLY A 57 -30.61 23.21 -5.21
N ILE A 58 -30.21 22.53 -4.12
CA ILE A 58 -28.82 22.46 -3.65
C ILE A 58 -28.38 21.00 -3.59
N ASP A 59 -27.37 20.67 -4.38
CA ASP A 59 -26.66 19.40 -4.31
C ASP A 59 -25.41 19.53 -3.44
N SER A 60 -24.93 18.40 -2.89
CA SER A 60 -23.73 18.33 -2.06
C SER A 60 -22.97 17.04 -2.36
N TRP A 61 -21.64 17.07 -2.28
CA TRP A 61 -20.83 15.87 -2.40
C TRP A 61 -19.58 15.95 -1.52
N SER A 62 -19.01 14.78 -1.22
CA SER A 62 -17.73 14.65 -0.53
C SER A 62 -16.59 14.34 -1.50
N GLU A 63 -15.37 14.71 -1.11
CA GLU A 63 -14.15 14.39 -1.83
C GLU A 63 -13.06 13.99 -0.84
N PHE A 64 -12.31 12.94 -1.16
CA PHE A 64 -11.13 12.54 -0.41
C PHE A 64 -9.88 13.07 -1.10
N GLN A 65 -9.38 14.20 -0.61
CA GLN A 65 -8.20 14.90 -1.13
C GLN A 65 -6.93 14.50 -0.35
N PRO A 66 -5.73 14.55 -0.97
CA PRO A 66 -4.49 14.22 -0.29
C PRO A 66 -4.13 15.23 0.80
N LEU A 67 -3.52 14.75 1.90
CA LEU A 67 -3.03 15.58 3.00
C LEU A 67 -1.76 16.39 2.64
N GLY A 68 -0.95 15.90 1.69
CA GLY A 68 0.37 16.44 1.39
C GLY A 68 1.48 15.49 1.85
N VAL A 69 2.46 16.00 2.59
CA VAL A 69 3.61 15.19 3.04
C VAL A 69 3.18 14.26 4.19
N VAL A 70 3.49 12.98 4.04
CA VAL A 70 3.26 11.94 5.06
C VAL A 70 4.59 11.24 5.38
N ALA A 71 4.86 10.97 6.65
CA ALA A 71 6.05 10.25 7.10
C ALA A 71 5.69 8.85 7.59
N GLY A 72 6.39 7.83 7.09
CA GLY A 72 6.30 6.44 7.54
C GLY A 72 7.53 6.04 8.35
N ILE A 73 7.32 5.37 9.49
CA ILE A 73 8.38 4.82 10.34
C ILE A 73 8.07 3.34 10.55
N THR A 74 8.97 2.46 10.14
CA THR A 74 8.74 1.01 10.12
C THR A 74 9.67 0.24 11.06
N PRO A 75 9.20 -0.89 11.62
CA PRO A 75 10.02 -1.75 12.47
C PRO A 75 10.93 -2.65 11.61
N PHE A 76 11.95 -3.24 12.25
CA PHE A 76 12.93 -4.08 11.56
C PHE A 76 12.39 -5.44 11.12
N ASN A 77 11.34 -5.97 11.75
CA ASN A 77 10.97 -7.39 11.65
C ASN A 77 10.31 -7.78 10.33
N PHE A 78 9.79 -6.81 9.59
CA PHE A 78 9.21 -6.98 8.25
C PHE A 78 9.63 -5.80 7.37
N PRO A 79 10.90 -5.78 6.92
CA PRO A 79 11.49 -4.64 6.24
C PRO A 79 10.99 -4.42 4.81
N ALA A 80 10.21 -5.34 4.24
CA ALA A 80 9.51 -5.16 2.98
C ALA A 80 7.99 -5.02 3.18
N MET A 81 7.35 -5.93 3.92
CA MET A 81 5.89 -5.93 4.03
C MET A 81 5.33 -4.71 4.76
N VAL A 82 5.90 -4.30 5.89
CA VAL A 82 5.34 -3.19 6.69
C VAL A 82 5.51 -1.84 5.99
N PRO A 83 6.64 -1.53 5.33
CA PRO A 83 6.72 -0.36 4.45
C PRO A 83 5.65 -0.38 3.35
N LEU A 84 5.38 -1.55 2.77
CA LEU A 84 4.37 -1.71 1.71
C LEU A 84 2.92 -1.58 2.19
N TRP A 85 2.68 -1.52 3.51
CA TRP A 85 1.39 -1.10 4.07
C TRP A 85 1.19 0.41 4.03
N MET A 86 2.27 1.18 3.93
CA MET A 86 2.26 2.64 4.04
C MET A 86 2.45 3.32 2.68
N TRP A 87 3.29 2.78 1.80
CA TRP A 87 3.57 3.28 0.45
C TRP A 87 3.58 2.09 -0.53
N PRO A 88 3.27 2.27 -1.83
CA PRO A 88 3.50 3.49 -2.59
C PRO A 88 2.53 4.64 -2.43
#